data_AF-A0A7W1BUV1-F1
#
_entry.id   AF-A0A7W1BUV1-F1
#
_cell.length_a   1.000
_cell.length_b   1.000
_cell.length_c   1.000
_cell.angle_alpha   90.00
_cell.angle_beta   90.00
_cell.angle_gamma   90.00
#
_symmetry.space_group_name_H-M   'P 1'
#
loop_
_entity.id
_entity.type
_entity.pdbx_description
1 polymer ?
#
loop_
_entity_poly.entity_id
_entity_poly.type
_entity_poly.pdbx_seq_one_letter_code
_entity_poly.pdbx_strand_id
1 'polypeptide(L)'
;MPSRSLAAVFAGSLLALVAAGSACTRDSATATATATAMPTLVRSFEGPAVTARFDRSARSALTWRGGPITASTGEVVRVYVSDALPAETPEKWAEFLAKLTHGPELALLTSNIASLEEVQDLCGARALGCYSGNEMVSLGEPAPDGTTAEEVVRHE
;
A
#
# COMPACT_ATOMS: atom_id res chain seq x y z
N MET A 1 -2.34 -67.73 -0.92
CA MET A 1 -2.37 -68.17 -2.33
C MET A 1 -1.85 -67.04 -3.21
N PRO A 2 -0.59 -67.06 -3.68
CA PRO A 2 -0.09 -66.08 -4.63
C PRO A 2 -0.20 -66.63 -6.06
N SER A 3 -0.92 -65.95 -6.95
CA SER A 3 -0.88 -66.26 -8.38
C SER A 3 0.10 -65.31 -9.06
N ARG A 4 1.20 -65.90 -9.54
CA ARG A 4 2.15 -65.32 -10.47
C ARG A 4 1.67 -65.64 -11.90
N SER A 5 1.95 -64.74 -12.84
CA SER A 5 2.23 -64.95 -14.28
C SER A 5 1.64 -63.79 -15.08
N LEU A 6 2.19 -63.28 -16.18
CA LEU A 6 3.51 -63.33 -16.80
C LEU A 6 3.47 -62.22 -17.87
N ALA A 7 4.66 -61.76 -18.28
CA ALA A 7 4.90 -60.65 -19.19
C ALA A 7 4.24 -60.77 -20.58
N ALA A 8 3.97 -59.63 -21.21
CA ALA A 8 4.02 -59.48 -22.66
C ALA A 8 4.58 -58.09 -23.00
N VAL A 9 5.80 -58.11 -23.55
CA VAL A 9 6.47 -57.00 -24.22
C VAL A 9 5.77 -56.77 -25.55
N PHE A 10 5.34 -55.54 -25.83
CA PHE A 10 5.11 -55.08 -27.19
C PHE A 10 5.87 -53.78 -27.43
N ALA A 11 6.89 -53.91 -28.27
CA ALA A 11 7.59 -52.82 -28.92
C ALA A 11 6.73 -52.24 -30.05
N GLY A 12 6.92 -50.94 -30.29
CA GLY A 12 6.62 -50.31 -31.57
C GLY A 12 5.39 -49.41 -31.56
N SER A 13 5.60 -48.10 -31.59
CA SER A 13 5.61 -47.35 -32.86
C SER A 13 5.64 -45.85 -32.59
N LEU A 14 6.65 -45.19 -33.14
CA LEU A 14 6.69 -43.75 -33.37
C LEU A 14 5.44 -43.33 -34.16
N LEU A 15 4.68 -42.37 -33.64
CA LEU A 15 3.94 -41.43 -34.49
C LEU A 15 4.07 -40.04 -33.86
N ALA A 16 4.92 -39.22 -34.48
CA ALA A 16 4.98 -37.80 -34.25
C ALA A 16 3.71 -37.16 -34.83
N LEU A 17 2.80 -36.70 -33.96
CA LEU A 17 1.72 -35.81 -34.35
C LEU A 17 2.15 -34.38 -34.01
N VAL A 18 2.63 -33.67 -35.04
CA VAL A 18 2.78 -32.21 -35.02
C VAL A 18 1.37 -31.63 -35.09
N ALA A 19 0.77 -31.35 -33.93
CA ALA A 19 -0.42 -30.52 -33.86
C ALA A 19 0.01 -29.06 -33.69
N ALA A 20 0.05 -28.34 -34.82
CA ALA A 20 0.08 -26.89 -34.84
C ALA A 20 -1.20 -26.35 -34.18
N GLY A 21 -1.17 -26.22 -32.86
CA GLY A 21 -2.21 -25.56 -32.09
C GLY A 21 -2.11 -24.07 -32.32
N SER A 22 -3.06 -23.54 -33.08
CA SER A 22 -3.27 -22.12 -33.37
C SER A 22 -2.93 -21.24 -32.16
N ALA A 23 -1.89 -20.43 -32.30
CA ALA A 23 -1.65 -19.30 -31.43
C ALA A 23 -2.83 -18.33 -31.59
N CYS A 24 -3.86 -18.49 -30.76
CA CYS A 24 -4.74 -17.39 -30.45
C CYS A 24 -3.88 -16.36 -29.73
N THR A 25 -3.27 -15.46 -30.49
CA THR A 25 -2.85 -14.16 -29.98
C THR A 25 -4.12 -13.52 -29.44
N ARG A 26 -4.37 -13.71 -28.14
CA ARG A 26 -5.24 -12.80 -27.42
C ARG A 26 -4.52 -11.47 -27.51
N ASP A 27 -5.00 -10.63 -28.41
CA ASP A 27 -4.83 -9.20 -28.32
C ASP A 27 -5.34 -8.85 -26.92
N SER A 28 -4.43 -8.80 -25.96
CA SER A 28 -4.66 -8.09 -24.73
C SER A 28 -4.78 -6.65 -25.18
N ALA A 29 -6.00 -6.26 -25.56
CA ALA A 29 -6.40 -4.88 -25.54
C ALA A 29 -6.01 -4.41 -24.14
N THR A 30 -4.89 -3.73 -24.06
CA THR A 30 -4.45 -3.00 -22.90
C THR A 30 -5.57 -2.01 -22.70
N ALA A 31 -6.57 -2.40 -21.92
CA ALA A 31 -7.46 -1.48 -21.28
C ALA A 31 -6.52 -0.68 -20.38
N THR A 32 -5.97 0.39 -20.94
CA THR A 32 -5.47 1.51 -20.18
C THR A 32 -6.70 1.99 -19.43
N ALA A 33 -7.01 1.33 -18.32
CA ALA A 33 -7.80 1.90 -17.28
C ALA A 33 -7.01 3.15 -16.91
N THR A 34 -7.40 4.27 -17.50
CA THR A 34 -7.09 5.57 -16.95
C THR A 34 -7.79 5.54 -15.61
N ALA A 35 -7.11 4.98 -14.60
CA ALA A 35 -7.48 5.18 -13.22
C ALA A 35 -7.49 6.69 -13.09
N THR A 36 -8.69 7.28 -13.04
CA THR A 36 -8.85 8.66 -12.64
C THR A 36 -8.17 8.74 -11.29
N ALA A 37 -6.94 9.26 -11.29
CA ALA A 37 -6.18 9.45 -10.08
C ALA A 37 -7.10 10.28 -9.18
N MET A 38 -7.54 9.68 -8.06
CA MET A 38 -8.32 10.41 -7.09
C MET A 38 -7.48 11.62 -6.70
N PRO A 39 -8.07 12.83 -6.69
CA PRO A 39 -7.32 14.04 -6.43
C PRO A 39 -6.66 13.90 -5.06
N THR A 40 -5.34 13.97 -5.05
CA THR A 40 -4.57 13.96 -3.83
C THR A 40 -4.60 15.36 -3.25
N LEU A 41 -5.22 15.52 -2.09
CA LEU A 41 -5.20 16.75 -1.32
C LEU A 41 -3.84 16.87 -0.62
N VAL A 42 -3.28 18.08 -0.60
CA VAL A 42 -1.96 18.38 -0.05
C VAL A 42 -2.06 19.59 0.85
N ARG A 43 -1.52 19.47 2.06
CA ARG A 43 -1.17 20.63 2.88
C ARG A 43 0.30 21.01 2.60
N SER A 44 0.55 22.28 2.26
CA SER A 44 1.90 22.80 1.95
C SER A 44 2.30 23.97 2.83
N PHE A 45 3.61 24.08 3.12
CA PHE A 45 4.21 25.10 4.00
C PHE A 45 4.01 26.56 3.54
N GLU A 46 4.11 26.85 2.24
CA GLU A 46 3.77 28.16 1.66
C GLU A 46 3.43 27.94 0.17
N GLY A 47 2.20 28.29 -0.24
CA GLY A 47 1.80 28.27 -1.66
C GLY A 47 0.46 27.57 -1.93
N PRO A 48 -0.12 27.74 -3.13
CA PRO A 48 -1.38 27.10 -3.49
C PRO A 48 -1.23 25.58 -3.47
N ALA A 49 -2.28 24.88 -3.03
CA ALA A 49 -2.34 23.42 -3.05
C ALA A 49 -1.98 22.90 -4.45
N VAL A 50 -0.85 22.21 -4.55
CA VAL A 50 -0.40 21.59 -5.79
C VAL A 50 -1.09 20.23 -5.88
N THR A 51 -1.49 19.81 -7.08
CA THR A 51 -1.95 18.43 -7.30
C THR A 51 -0.85 17.47 -6.89
N ALA A 52 -1.03 16.75 -5.79
CA ALA A 52 -0.16 15.63 -5.47
C ALA A 52 -0.48 14.46 -6.38
N ARG A 53 0.54 13.65 -6.61
CA ARG A 53 0.40 12.30 -7.13
C ARG A 53 1.01 11.41 -6.08
N PHE A 54 0.23 10.45 -5.60
CA PHE A 54 0.76 9.40 -4.74
C PHE A 54 1.71 8.52 -5.55
N ASP A 55 3.01 8.59 -5.28
CA ASP A 55 4.00 7.75 -5.92
C ASP A 55 3.99 6.33 -5.33
N ARG A 56 3.19 5.46 -5.98
CA ARG A 56 3.09 4.03 -5.66
C ARG A 56 4.44 3.31 -5.72
N SER A 57 5.34 3.74 -6.61
CA SER A 57 6.64 3.07 -6.79
C SER A 57 7.57 3.40 -5.64
N ALA A 58 7.66 4.68 -5.26
CA ALA A 58 8.37 5.12 -4.06
C ALA A 58 7.80 4.45 -2.80
N ARG A 59 6.46 4.36 -2.68
CA ARG A 59 5.78 3.68 -1.55
C ARG A 59 6.23 2.24 -1.36
N SER A 60 6.48 1.52 -2.45
CA SER A 60 6.92 0.12 -2.43
C SER A 60 8.40 -0.06 -2.13
N ALA A 61 9.22 0.98 -2.32
CA ALA A 61 10.65 0.96 -2.04
C ALA A 61 10.98 1.22 -0.57
N LEU A 62 10.07 1.85 0.17
CA LEU A 62 10.20 2.12 1.60
C LEU A 62 9.87 0.88 2.45
N THR A 63 10.52 0.76 3.60
CA THR A 63 10.26 -0.30 4.57
C THR A 63 9.41 0.23 5.73
N TRP A 64 8.43 -0.57 6.13
CA TRP A 64 7.40 -0.17 7.08
C TRP A 64 7.24 -1.20 8.18
N ARG A 65 7.04 -0.73 9.41
CA ARG A 65 6.68 -1.53 10.58
C ARG A 65 5.23 -1.31 10.93
N GLY A 66 4.53 -2.38 11.33
CA GLY A 66 3.16 -2.28 11.82
C GLY A 66 2.19 -3.19 11.06
N GLY A 67 0.94 -2.76 11.02
CA GLY A 67 -0.19 -3.56 10.55
C GLY A 67 -1.48 -3.16 11.27
N PRO A 68 -2.47 -4.06 11.33
CA PRO A 68 -3.64 -3.88 12.19
C PRO A 68 -3.23 -3.86 13.66
N ILE A 69 -3.61 -2.81 14.38
CA ILE A 69 -3.37 -2.63 15.82
C ILE A 69 -4.72 -2.43 16.51
N THR A 70 -4.97 -3.19 17.57
CA THR A 70 -6.12 -2.96 18.46
C THR A 70 -5.76 -1.87 19.46
N ALA A 71 -6.45 -0.73 19.38
CA ALA A 71 -6.28 0.37 20.33
C ALA A 71 -7.00 0.08 21.66
N SER A 72 -6.71 0.89 22.69
CA SER A 72 -7.32 0.81 24.02
C SER A 72 -8.84 1.02 24.03
N THR A 73 -9.39 1.65 22.99
CA THR A 73 -10.83 1.78 22.74
C THR A 73 -11.48 0.47 22.27
N GLY A 74 -10.69 -0.52 21.88
CA GLY A 74 -11.13 -1.78 21.27
C GLY A 74 -11.23 -1.73 19.74
N GLU A 75 -11.07 -0.55 19.14
CA GLU A 75 -11.05 -0.37 17.68
C GLU A 75 -9.78 -0.96 17.06
N VAL A 76 -9.90 -1.51 15.85
CA VAL A 76 -8.75 -1.97 15.06
C VAL A 76 -8.44 -0.94 13.99
N VAL A 77 -7.25 -0.36 14.04
CA VAL A 77 -6.75 0.61 13.06
C VAL A 77 -5.52 0.04 12.37
N ARG A 78 -5.37 0.30 11.07
CA ARG A 78 -4.22 -0.18 10.30
C ARG A 78 -3.18 0.91 10.18
N VAL A 79 -2.07 0.74 10.89
CA VAL A 79 -1.00 1.72 11.01
C VAL A 79 0.33 1.11 10.60
N TYR A 80 1.04 1.82 9.74
CA TYR A 80 2.40 1.54 9.33
C TYR A 80 3.27 2.75 9.63
N VAL A 81 4.45 2.54 10.21
CA VAL A 81 5.44 3.58 10.49
C VAL A 81 6.69 3.25 9.70
N SER A 82 7.27 4.23 9.02
CA SER A 82 8.52 4.08 8.28
C SER A 82 9.65 3.64 9.20
N ASP A 83 10.54 2.80 8.68
CA ASP A 83 11.75 2.42 9.40
C ASP A 83 12.66 3.60 9.74
N ALA A 84 12.56 4.69 8.96
CA ALA A 84 13.30 5.93 9.16
C ALA A 84 12.92 6.70 10.44
N LEU A 85 11.80 6.34 11.09
CA LEU A 85 11.32 6.96 12.33
C LEU A 85 11.46 6.00 13.53
N PRO A 86 12.67 5.77 14.07
CA PRO A 86 12.88 4.78 15.14
C PRO A 86 12.25 5.17 16.49
N ALA A 87 11.94 6.46 16.70
CA ALA A 87 11.30 6.95 17.92
C ALA A 87 9.77 6.79 17.90
N GLU A 88 9.18 6.57 16.74
CA GLU A 88 7.74 6.46 16.54
C GLU A 88 7.33 4.98 16.47
N THR A 89 6.15 4.65 17.03
CA THR A 89 5.63 3.28 17.03
C THR A 89 4.22 3.19 16.44
N PRO A 90 3.87 2.09 15.75
CA PRO A 90 2.52 1.89 15.26
C PRO A 90 1.45 1.97 16.36
N GLU A 91 1.76 1.53 17.57
CA GLU A 91 0.85 1.55 18.72
C GLU A 91 0.56 2.97 19.20
N LYS A 92 1.56 3.85 19.26
CA LYS A 92 1.37 5.26 19.61
C LYS A 92 0.39 5.93 18.64
N TRP A 93 0.58 5.70 17.36
CA TRP A 93 -0.28 6.25 16.31
C TRP A 93 -1.67 5.61 16.30
N ALA A 94 -1.77 4.31 16.59
CA ALA A 94 -3.06 3.64 16.73
C ALA A 94 -3.89 4.25 17.88
N GLU A 95 -3.26 4.49 19.04
CA GLU A 95 -3.88 5.14 20.19
C GLU A 95 -4.31 6.59 19.93
N PHE A 96 -3.57 7.30 19.07
CA PHE A 96 -3.92 8.64 18.65
C PHE A 96 -5.14 8.63 17.72
N LEU A 97 -5.08 7.81 16.66
CA LEU A 97 -6.14 7.72 15.65
C LEU A 97 -7.47 7.28 16.26
N ALA A 98 -7.46 6.25 17.12
CA ALA A 98 -8.67 5.73 17.76
C ALA A 98 -9.39 6.73 18.70
N LYS A 99 -8.78 7.89 18.99
CA LYS A 99 -9.39 8.98 19.78
C LYS A 99 -9.97 10.09 18.89
N LEU A 100 -9.80 10.01 17.58
CA LEU A 100 -10.41 10.93 16.62
C LEU A 100 -11.91 10.61 16.47
N THR A 101 -12.69 11.61 16.08
CA THR A 101 -14.17 11.54 16.05
C THR A 101 -14.73 10.55 15.01
N HIS A 102 -13.89 10.02 14.12
CA HIS A 102 -14.29 9.11 13.04
C HIS A 102 -14.65 7.70 13.53
N GLY A 103 -14.15 7.28 14.71
CA GLY A 103 -14.49 5.99 15.32
C GLY A 103 -14.31 4.79 14.38
N PRO A 104 -15.31 3.90 14.20
CA PRO A 104 -15.18 2.69 13.39
C PRO A 104 -14.80 2.89 11.93
N GLU A 105 -15.01 4.09 11.37
CA GLU A 105 -14.61 4.40 9.99
C GLU A 105 -13.09 4.31 9.80
N LEU A 106 -12.30 4.53 10.86
CA LEU A 106 -10.83 4.42 10.85
C LEU A 106 -10.33 3.01 10.58
N ALA A 107 -11.14 1.97 10.79
CA ALA A 107 -10.78 0.60 10.44
C ALA A 107 -10.64 0.39 8.92
N LEU A 108 -11.23 1.27 8.11
CA LEU A 108 -11.09 1.24 6.65
C LEU A 108 -9.79 1.90 6.19
N LEU A 109 -9.24 2.83 6.99
CA LEU A 109 -8.07 3.62 6.65
C LEU A 109 -6.78 2.84 6.87
N THR A 110 -5.84 3.00 5.94
CA THR A 110 -4.44 2.62 6.09
C THR A 110 -3.64 3.87 6.35
N SER A 111 -3.10 4.02 7.56
CA SER A 111 -2.29 5.17 7.93
C SER A 111 -0.81 4.83 7.81
N ASN A 112 -0.08 5.55 6.96
CA ASN A 112 1.36 5.43 6.81
C ASN A 112 2.02 6.68 7.36
N ILE A 113 2.85 6.50 8.39
CA ILE A 113 3.54 7.57 9.08
C ILE A 113 5.00 7.56 8.65
N ALA A 114 5.48 8.66 8.08
CA ALA A 114 6.79 8.73 7.42
C ALA A 114 7.55 10.02 7.78
N SER A 115 8.85 10.07 7.45
CA SER A 115 9.63 11.30 7.59
C SER A 115 9.18 12.37 6.60
N LEU A 116 9.56 13.62 6.81
CA LEU A 116 9.24 14.69 5.86
C LEU A 116 9.80 14.45 4.46
N GLU A 117 11.00 13.89 4.37
CA GLU A 117 11.63 13.52 3.10
C GLU A 117 10.78 12.47 2.36
N GLU A 118 10.44 11.39 3.04
CA GLU A 118 9.62 10.31 2.48
C GLU A 118 8.21 10.80 2.12
N VAL A 119 7.59 11.63 2.96
CA VAL A 119 6.29 12.25 2.65
C VAL A 119 6.39 13.08 1.37
N GLN A 120 7.44 13.88 1.19
CA GLN A 120 7.59 14.69 -0.02
C GLN A 120 7.93 13.87 -1.27
N ASP A 121 8.63 12.75 -1.12
CA ASP A 121 8.85 11.81 -2.22
C ASP A 121 7.54 11.12 -2.65
N LEU A 122 6.68 10.78 -1.69
CA LEU A 122 5.41 10.09 -1.92
C LEU A 122 4.29 11.01 -2.38
N CYS A 123 4.19 12.17 -1.75
CA CYS A 123 3.09 13.11 -1.88
C CYS A 123 3.46 14.33 -2.74
N GLY A 124 4.72 14.49 -3.12
CA GLY A 124 5.21 15.63 -3.88
C GLY A 124 5.82 16.74 -3.02
N ALA A 125 6.56 17.63 -3.69
CA ALA A 125 7.33 18.68 -3.03
C ALA A 125 6.46 19.55 -2.11
N ARG A 126 6.99 19.85 -0.91
CA ARG A 126 6.34 20.63 0.14
C ARG A 126 5.06 20.04 0.72
N ALA A 127 4.74 18.77 0.46
CA ALA A 127 3.61 18.11 1.10
C ALA A 127 3.90 17.78 2.57
N LEU A 128 2.87 17.89 3.42
CA LEU A 128 2.85 17.38 4.80
C LEU A 128 2.12 16.03 4.91
N GLY A 129 1.32 15.70 3.90
CA GLY A 129 0.53 14.49 3.85
C GLY A 129 -0.20 14.39 2.52
N CYS A 130 -0.76 13.21 2.27
CA CYS A 130 -1.59 12.95 1.12
C CYS A 130 -2.52 11.74 1.28
N TYR A 131 -3.61 11.76 0.51
CA TYR A 131 -4.56 10.67 0.39
C TYR A 131 -4.62 10.02 -0.99
N SER A 132 -4.76 8.70 -1.00
CA SER A 132 -5.08 7.91 -2.19
C SER A 132 -6.05 6.78 -1.84
N GLY A 133 -7.34 7.01 -2.03
CA GLY A 133 -8.37 6.03 -1.65
C GLY A 133 -8.45 5.90 -0.13
N ASN A 134 -8.35 4.68 0.40
CA ASN A 134 -8.33 4.42 1.85
C ASN A 134 -6.90 4.38 2.42
N GLU A 135 -5.98 5.14 1.82
CA GLU A 135 -4.59 5.23 2.25
C GLU A 135 -4.23 6.69 2.49
N MET A 136 -3.71 6.94 3.69
CA MET A 136 -3.09 8.20 4.10
C MET A 136 -1.58 7.98 4.21
N VAL A 137 -0.80 8.94 3.74
CA VAL A 137 0.60 9.14 4.13
C VAL A 137 0.68 10.48 4.85
N SER A 138 1.30 10.50 6.02
CA SER A 138 1.45 11.72 6.82
C SER A 138 2.76 11.71 7.60
N LEU A 139 3.15 12.88 8.12
CA LEU A 139 4.33 13.05 8.96
C LEU A 139 4.24 12.29 10.28
N GLY A 140 5.37 11.72 10.69
CA GLY A 140 5.61 11.23 12.05
C GLY A 140 6.49 12.14 12.91
N GLU A 141 6.90 13.29 12.37
CA GLU A 141 7.79 14.25 13.02
C GLU A 141 7.28 15.68 12.82
N PRO A 142 7.70 16.65 13.66
CA PRO A 142 7.32 18.04 13.48
C PRO A 142 7.77 18.58 12.13
N ALA A 143 6.88 19.34 11.52
CA ALA A 143 7.12 20.08 10.30
C ALA A 143 8.11 21.25 10.55
N PRO A 144 8.94 21.68 9.58
CA PRO A 144 9.85 22.82 9.70
C PRO A 144 9.26 24.14 10.24
N ASP A 145 7.96 24.37 10.06
CA ASP A 145 7.25 25.55 10.56
C ASP A 145 6.76 25.41 12.02
N GLY A 146 7.03 24.27 12.66
CA GLY A 146 6.61 23.96 14.02
C GLY A 146 5.27 23.24 14.12
N THR A 147 4.57 23.01 13.00
CA THR A 147 3.34 22.19 13.00
C THR A 147 3.65 20.78 13.50
N THR A 148 2.90 20.28 14.48
CA THR A 148 3.14 18.93 15.00
C THR A 148 2.61 17.86 14.05
N ALA A 149 3.22 16.67 14.08
CA ALA A 149 2.77 15.52 13.31
C ALA A 149 1.29 15.17 13.60
N GLU A 150 0.89 15.22 14.87
CA GLU A 150 -0.49 14.98 15.30
C GLU A 150 -1.47 16.05 14.80
N GLU A 151 -1.02 17.29 14.61
CA GLU A 151 -1.84 18.31 13.96
C GLU A 151 -2.07 17.97 12.49
N VAL A 152 -1.04 17.53 11.78
CA VAL A 152 -1.17 17.11 10.37
C VAL A 152 -2.12 15.91 10.27
N VAL A 153 -1.84 14.81 10.98
CA VAL A 153 -2.63 13.56 10.94
C VAL A 153 -4.11 13.76 11.32
N ARG A 154 -4.44 14.77 12.14
CA ARG A 154 -5.84 15.06 12.48
C ARG A 154 -6.63 15.72 11.34
N HIS A 155 -5.95 16.43 10.44
CA HIS A 155 -6.57 17.14 9.31
C HIS A 155 -6.53 16.36 8.01
N GLU A 156 -5.57 15.45 7.93
CA GLU A 156 -5.53 14.43 6.91
C GLU A 156 -6.74 13.50 7.13
#